data_AF-A0A970STZ6-F1
#
_entry.id   AF-A0A970STZ6-F1
#
_cell.length_a   1.000
_cell.length_b   1.000
_cell.length_c   1.000
_cell.angle_alpha   90.00
_cell.angle_beta   90.00
_cell.angle_gamma   90.00
#
_symmetry.space_group_name_H-M   'P 1'
#
loop_
_entity.id
_entity.type
_entity.pdbx_description
1 polymer ?
#
loop_
_entity_poly.entity_id
_entity_poly.type
_entity_poly.pdbx_seq_one_letter_code
_entity_poly.pdbx_strand_id
1 'polypeptide(L)' 'MSLSLHTAGQDSAFVGRLRRDISQEKGIYLWSVADNVLKGAALNAVQILEYLIAHR' A
#
# COMPACT_ATOMS: atom_id res chain seq x y z
N MET A 1 18.74 4.02 3.55
CA MET A 1 17.98 2.77 3.51
C MET A 1 16.92 2.90 2.42
N SER A 2 17.04 2.15 1.32
CA SER A 2 16.13 2.25 0.18
C SER A 2 14.88 1.43 0.46
N LEU A 3 13.78 2.09 0.84
CA LEU A 3 12.51 1.45 1.19
C LEU A 3 12.06 0.46 0.11
N SER A 4 12.27 0.81 -1.17
CA SER A 4 11.91 0.01 -2.34
C SER A 4 12.59 -1.36 -2.41
N LEU A 5 13.83 -1.49 -1.93
CA LEU A 5 14.54 -2.78 -1.93
C LEU A 5 14.02 -3.72 -0.82
N HIS A 6 13.51 -3.18 0.28
CA HIS A 6 13.02 -3.96 1.41
C HIS A 6 11.54 -4.36 1.28
N THR A 7 10.81 -3.76 0.34
CA THR A 7 9.37 -4.01 0.15
C THR A 7 9.08 -5.19 -0.79
N ALA A 8 10.04 -5.59 -1.62
CA ALA A 8 9.86 -6.74 -2.51
C ALA A 8 9.58 -8.03 -1.73
N GLY A 9 8.57 -8.79 -2.15
CA GLY A 9 8.15 -10.02 -1.47
C GLY A 9 7.42 -9.81 -0.14
N GLN A 10 7.03 -8.57 0.19
CA GLN A 10 6.22 -8.26 1.37
C GLN A 10 4.78 -7.94 0.96
N ASP A 11 3.83 -8.45 1.73
CA ASP A 11 2.40 -8.18 1.54
C ASP A 11 1.99 -6.75 1.96
N SER A 12 2.81 -6.12 2.80
CA SER A 12 2.54 -4.82 3.40
C SER A 12 2.89 -3.66 2.47
N ALA A 13 2.06 -2.61 2.50
CA ALA A 13 2.37 -1.32 1.90
C ALA A 13 3.02 -0.41 2.95
N PHE A 14 4.11 0.26 2.59
CA PHE A 14 4.85 1.16 3.47
C PHE A 14 4.55 2.60 3.11
N VAL A 15 4.20 3.41 4.12
CA VAL A 15 3.94 4.84 3.96
C VAL A 15 4.92 5.63 4.83
N GLY A 16 5.49 6.69 4.27
CA GLY A 16 6.39 7.58 4.98
C GLY A 16 6.40 8.98 4.41
N ARG A 17 7.30 9.83 4.92
CA ARG A 17 7.45 11.23 4.48
C ARG A 17 6.13 12.03 4.58
N LEU A 18 5.31 11.70 5.57
CA LEU A 18 4.07 12.43 5.85
C LEU A 18 4.41 13.89 6.18
N ARG A 19 3.78 14.81 5.46
CA ARG A 19 3.91 16.25 5.69
C ARG A 19 2.62 16.97 5.32
N ARG A 20 2.36 18.10 5.98
CA ARG A 20 1.22 18.96 5.62
C ARG A 20 1.46 19.55 4.22
N ASP A 21 0.39 19.61 3.43
CA ASP A 21 0.41 20.30 2.15
C ASP A 21 0.49 21.82 2.38
N ILE A 22 1.33 22.49 1.60
CA ILE A 22 1.50 23.94 1.65
C ILE A 22 0.46 24.67 0.78
N SER A 23 -0.18 23.96 -0.15
CA SER A 23 -1.14 24.49 -1.13
C SER A 23 -2.60 24.33 -0.71
N GLN A 24 -2.88 23.41 0.23
CA GLN A 24 -4.23 23.08 0.70
C GLN A 24 -4.24 22.96 2.23
N GLU A 25 -5.12 23.71 2.89
CA GLU A 25 -5.22 23.78 4.35
C GLU A 25 -5.41 22.39 5.00
N LYS A 26 -6.15 21.51 4.34
CA LYS A 26 -6.42 20.13 4.78
C LYS A 26 -5.66 19.07 3.97
N GLY A 27 -4.68 19.47 3.16
CA GLY A 27 -3.90 18.54 2.34
C GLY A 27 -2.76 17.88 3.11
N ILE A 28 -2.40 16.67 2.70
CA ILE A 28 -1.27 15.90 3.22
C ILE A 28 -0.51 15.30 2.04
N TYR A 29 0.80 15.48 2.03
CA TYR A 29 1.69 14.70 1.16
C TYR A 29 2.22 13.49 1.91
N LEU A 30 2.26 12.36 1.22
CA LEU A 30 2.89 11.13 1.68
C LEU A 30 3.64 10.47 0.54
N TRP A 31 4.57 9.59 0.89
CA TRP A 31 5.24 8.69 -0.04
C TRP A 31 4.83 7.26 0.32
N SER A 32 4.42 6.48 -0.68
CA SER A 32 4.02 5.08 -0.49
C SER A 32 4.83 4.16 -1.40
N VAL A 33 5.19 2.99 -0.89
CA VAL A 33 5.90 1.93 -1.63
C VAL A 33 5.28 0.58 -1.25
N ALA A 34 4.99 -0.26 -2.25
CA ALA A 34 4.46 -1.60 -2.09
C ALA A 34 5.01 -2.53 -3.20
N ASP A 35 4.98 -3.84 -2.97
CA ASP A 35 5.28 -4.82 -4.01
C ASP A 35 4.15 -4.82 -5.05
N ASN A 36 4.50 -4.59 -6.31
CA ASN A 36 3.54 -4.45 -7.40
C ASN A 36 2.95 -5.78 -7.88
N VAL A 37 3.66 -6.90 -7.69
CA VAL A 37 3.16 -8.23 -8.07
C VAL A 37 2.26 -8.78 -6.98
N LEU A 38 2.66 -8.66 -5.71
CA LEU A 38 1.88 -9.12 -4.57
C LEU A 38 0.72 -8.17 -4.26
N LYS A 39 0.97 -7.10 -3.50
CA LYS A 39 -0.10 -6.20 -3.08
C LYS A 39 -0.71 -5.44 -4.26
N GLY A 40 0.04 -5.21 -5.33
CA GLY A 40 -0.45 -4.58 -6.55
C GLY A 40 -1.36 -5.46 -7.43
N ALA A 41 -1.32 -6.80 -7.29
CA ALA A 41 -2.14 -7.69 -8.09
C ALA A 41 -2.61 -8.95 -7.33
N ALA A 42 -1.70 -9.88 -7.06
CA ALA A 42 -2.04 -11.24 -6.62
C ALA A 42 -2.79 -11.27 -5.27
N LEU A 43 -2.32 -10.48 -4.30
CA LEU A 43 -2.90 -10.49 -2.95
C LEU A 43 -4.32 -9.92 -2.93
N ASN A 44 -4.62 -8.93 -3.78
CA ASN A 44 -5.98 -8.37 -3.86
C ASN A 44 -6.98 -9.41 -4.38
N ALA A 45 -6.58 -10.25 -5.35
CA ALA A 45 -7.44 -11.32 -5.87
C ALA A 45 -7.77 -12.36 -4.79
N VAL A 46 -6.77 -12.76 -4.01
CA VAL A 46 -6.95 -13.68 -2.86
C VAL A 46 -7.87 -13.05 -1.81
N GLN A 47 -7.64 -11.80 -1.43
CA GLN A 47 -8.46 -11.10 -0.42
C GLN A 47 -9.92 -10.96 -0.83
N ILE A 48 -10.20 -10.70 -2.11
CA ILE A 48 -11.58 -10.67 -2.64
C ILE A 48 -12.21 -12.05 -2.51
N LEU A 49 -11.49 -13.12 -2.88
CA LEU A 49 -12.01 -14.49 -2.76
C LEU A 49 -12.30 -14.86 -1.30
N GLU A 50 -11.38 -14.57 -0.38
CA GLU A 50 -11.56 -14.79 1.06
C GLU A 50 -12.78 -14.05 1.60
N TYR A 51 -12.96 -12.78 1.20
CA TYR A 51 -14.13 -11.99 1.57
C TYR A 51 -15.43 -12.64 1.10
N LEU A 52 -15.49 -13.09 -0.15
CA LEU A 52 -16.67 -13.75 -0.72
C LEU A 52 -16.99 -15.06 -0.01
N ILE A 53 -15.99 -15.85 0.37
CA ILE A 53 -16.19 -17.10 1.12
C ILE A 53 -16.73 -16.79 2.53
N ALA A 54 -16.20 -15.76 3.19
CA ALA A 54 -16.60 -15.38 4.54
C ALA A 54 -17.99 -14.73 4.63
N HIS A 55 -18.49 -14.13 3.54
CA HIS A 55 -19.76 -13.39 3.48
C HIS A 55 -20.78 -14.02 2.54
N ARG A 56 -20.71 -15.33 2.34
CA ARG A 56 -21.69 -16.10 1.58
C ARG A 56 -22.72 -16.74 2.49
#